data_AF-A0A151ET81-F1
#
_entry.id   AF-A0A151ET81-F1
#
_cell.length_a   1.000
_cell.length_b   1.000
_cell.length_c   1.000
_cell.angle_alpha   90.00
_cell.angle_beta   90.00
_cell.angle_gamma   90.00
#
_symmetry.space_group_name_H-M   'P 1'
#
loop_
_entity.id
_entity.type
_entity.pdbx_description
1 polymer ?
#
loop_
_entity_poly.entity_id
_entity_poly.type
_entity_poly.pdbx_seq_one_letter_code
_entity_poly.pdbx_strand_id
1 'polypeptide(L)'
;MAKLMKDTMTLKGVKAIDVYKEVIGFMAVNGYRLDQSVEPVKIIGKKKMQQGEGILDSLMSRTAELHVGLWQRGDDLTVVLDFTKEAASDADTVKGIIMHRFGQESS
;
A
#
# COMPACT_ATOMS: atom_id res chain seq x y z
N MET A 1 -0.86 -10.41 16.14
CA MET A 1 -0.98 -9.42 15.05
C MET A 1 0.43 -8.96 14.71
N ALA A 2 0.85 -9.04 13.45
CA ALA A 2 2.19 -8.60 13.07
C ALA A 2 2.35 -7.10 13.34
N LYS A 3 3.55 -6.66 13.76
CA LYS A 3 3.83 -5.23 13.97
C LYS A 3 3.83 -4.54 12.61
N LEU A 4 2.86 -3.64 12.40
CA LEU A 4 2.83 -2.79 11.21
C LEU A 4 3.81 -1.63 11.40
N MET A 5 4.66 -1.42 10.41
CA MET A 5 5.43 -0.20 10.22
C MET A 5 4.57 0.83 9.50
N LYS A 6 4.90 2.11 9.66
CA LYS A 6 4.11 3.21 9.14
C LYS A 6 5.00 4.21 8.42
N ASP A 7 4.58 4.61 7.23
CA ASP A 7 5.14 5.72 6.47
C ASP A 7 4.01 6.65 6.00
N THR A 8 4.29 7.94 5.86
CA THR A 8 3.29 8.94 5.51
C THR A 8 3.86 9.99 4.57
N MET A 9 3.07 10.43 3.60
CA MET A 9 3.42 11.53 2.70
C MET A 9 2.22 12.44 2.47
N THR A 10 2.48 13.70 2.12
CA THR A 10 1.44 14.67 1.80
C THR A 10 1.65 15.20 0.39
N LEU A 11 0.57 15.22 -0.40
CA LEU A 11 0.51 15.70 -1.77
C LEU A 11 -0.42 16.91 -1.81
N LYS A 12 -0.03 17.95 -2.54
CA LYS A 12 -0.86 19.17 -2.71
C LYS A 12 -1.57 19.13 -4.05
N GLY A 13 -2.83 19.54 -4.10
CA GLY A 13 -3.63 19.62 -5.33
C GLY A 13 -4.04 18.26 -5.92
N VAL A 14 -3.65 17.15 -5.28
CA VAL A 14 -3.90 15.80 -5.76
C VAL A 14 -5.17 15.24 -5.12
N LYS A 15 -6.07 14.68 -5.93
CA LYS A 15 -7.29 14.05 -5.42
C LYS A 15 -7.02 12.63 -4.94
N ALA A 16 -7.58 12.26 -3.79
CA ALA A 16 -7.50 10.91 -3.25
C ALA A 16 -7.86 9.82 -4.27
N ILE A 17 -8.87 10.05 -5.13
CA ILE A 17 -9.32 9.07 -6.12
C ILE A 17 -8.27 8.74 -7.19
N ASP A 18 -7.40 9.69 -7.52
CA ASP A 18 -6.37 9.48 -8.54
C ASP A 18 -5.23 8.60 -7.98
N VAL A 19 -4.81 8.87 -6.74
CA VAL A 19 -3.87 8.01 -6.01
C VAL A 19 -4.46 6.62 -5.79
N TYR A 20 -5.75 6.53 -5.41
CA TYR A 20 -6.43 5.26 -5.20
C TYR A 20 -6.35 4.35 -6.43
N LYS A 21 -6.65 4.88 -7.62
CA LYS A 21 -6.64 4.12 -8.89
C LYS A 21 -5.26 3.56 -9.22
N GLU A 22 -4.21 4.31 -8.95
CA GLU A 22 -2.84 3.85 -9.19
C GLU A 22 -2.43 2.75 -8.22
N VAL A 23 -2.70 2.96 -6.94
CA VAL A 23 -2.31 2.02 -5.88
C VAL A 23 -3.08 0.70 -6.00
N ILE A 24 -4.40 0.75 -6.25
CA ILE A 24 -5.19 -0.48 -6.38
C ILE A 24 -4.76 -1.30 -7.60
N GLY A 25 -4.38 -0.65 -8.70
CA GLY A 25 -3.81 -1.32 -9.88
C GLY A 25 -2.51 -2.04 -9.54
N PHE A 26 -1.58 -1.38 -8.85
CA PHE A 26 -0.34 -2.00 -8.39
C PHE A 26 -0.60 -3.22 -7.50
N MET A 27 -1.48 -3.09 -6.50
CA MET A 27 -1.77 -4.16 -5.56
C MET A 27 -2.40 -5.38 -6.24
N ALA A 28 -3.33 -5.15 -7.17
CA ALA A 28 -3.95 -6.21 -7.96
C ALA A 28 -2.91 -6.97 -8.82
N VAL A 29 -1.99 -6.25 -9.49
CA VAL A 29 -0.94 -6.87 -10.31
C VAL A 29 0.07 -7.65 -9.47
N ASN A 30 0.35 -7.19 -8.24
CA ASN A 30 1.33 -7.82 -7.35
C ASN A 30 0.78 -8.95 -6.49
N GLY A 31 -0.45 -9.43 -6.77
CA GLY A 31 -1.03 -10.61 -6.14
C GLY A 31 -1.55 -10.36 -4.73
N TYR A 32 -1.84 -9.10 -4.36
CA TYR A 32 -2.53 -8.81 -3.12
C TYR A 32 -4.02 -9.15 -3.25
N ARG A 33 -4.51 -10.00 -2.35
CA ARG A 33 -5.94 -10.15 -2.12
C ARG A 33 -6.43 -8.93 -1.36
N LEU A 34 -7.39 -8.21 -1.94
CA LEU A 34 -7.99 -7.03 -1.34
C LEU A 34 -9.16 -7.45 -0.44
N ASP A 35 -8.96 -7.41 0.87
CA ASP A 35 -9.94 -7.93 1.84
C ASP A 35 -10.98 -6.88 2.26
N GLN A 36 -10.59 -5.61 2.35
CA GLN A 36 -11.46 -4.51 2.78
C GLN A 36 -11.03 -3.22 2.08
N SER A 37 -11.84 -2.75 1.12
CA SER A 37 -11.78 -1.37 0.64
C SER A 37 -13.07 -0.69 1.06
N VAL A 38 -12.99 0.36 1.86
CA VAL A 38 -14.15 1.06 2.41
C VAL A 38 -14.47 2.31 1.57
N GLU A 39 -14.32 2.21 0.24
CA GLU A 39 -14.21 3.37 -0.67
C GLU A 39 -12.91 4.18 -0.41
N PRO A 40 -12.55 5.27 -1.16
CA PRO A 40 -11.17 5.66 -1.47
C PRO A 40 -10.31 6.10 -0.28
N VAL A 41 -10.82 5.97 0.95
CA VAL A 41 -10.12 6.27 2.20
C VAL A 41 -9.11 5.17 2.57
N LYS A 42 -9.33 3.90 2.18
CA LYS A 42 -8.40 2.82 2.55
C LYS A 42 -8.41 1.63 1.59
N ILE A 43 -7.21 1.15 1.27
CA ILE A 43 -6.96 -0.10 0.54
C ILE A 43 -6.25 -1.05 1.49
N ILE A 44 -6.79 -2.25 1.70
CA ILE A 44 -6.16 -3.30 2.52
C ILE A 44 -5.84 -4.49 1.61
N GLY A 45 -4.56 -4.79 1.44
CA GLY A 45 -4.09 -5.95 0.70
C GLY A 45 -3.35 -6.94 1.58
N LYS A 46 -3.57 -8.22 1.31
CA LYS A 46 -2.77 -9.32 1.86
C LYS A 46 -2.22 -10.21 0.76
N LYS A 47 -0.94 -10.50 0.81
CA LYS A 47 -0.24 -11.40 -0.12
C LYS A 47 0.39 -12.54 0.68
N LYS A 48 0.05 -13.78 0.32
CA LYS A 48 0.72 -14.96 0.89
C LYS A 48 2.09 -15.08 0.27
N MET A 49 3.13 -15.18 1.10
CA MET A 49 4.47 -15.48 0.61
C MET A 49 4.63 -17.00 0.57
N GLN A 50 4.85 -17.55 -0.63
CA GLN A 50 5.34 -18.91 -0.76
C GLN A 50 6.83 -18.88 -0.40
N GLN A 51 7.16 -19.33 0.81
CA GLN A 51 8.53 -19.75 1.09
C GLN A 51 8.77 -21.12 0.45
N GLY A 52 10.02 -21.37 0.08
CA GLY A 52 10.45 -22.50 -0.75
C GLY A 52 10.04 -23.87 -0.23
N GLU A 53 10.22 -24.87 -1.09
CA GLU A 53 9.76 -26.25 -0.98
C GLU A 53 10.09 -26.92 0.36
N GLY A 54 9.19 -26.76 1.35
CA GLY A 54 9.30 -27.41 2.65
C GLY A 54 7.94 -27.50 3.35
N ILE A 55 7.58 -28.69 3.82
CA ILE A 55 6.31 -28.97 4.53
C ILE A 55 6.19 -28.12 5.81
N LEU A 56 7.31 -27.77 6.44
CA LEU A 56 7.40 -26.88 7.60
C LEU A 56 7.20 -25.39 7.23
N ASP A 57 7.67 -24.96 6.06
CA ASP A 57 7.51 -23.58 5.58
C ASP A 57 6.05 -23.28 5.19
N SER A 58 5.31 -24.30 4.78
CA SER A 58 3.87 -24.18 4.50
C SER A 58 3.01 -23.94 5.75
N LEU A 59 3.51 -24.32 6.94
CA LEU A 59 2.83 -24.07 8.24
C LEU A 59 3.16 -22.68 8.80
N MET A 60 4.28 -22.08 8.38
CA MET A 60 4.77 -20.77 8.82
C MET A 60 4.51 -19.68 7.78
N SER A 61 3.48 -19.84 6.93
CA SER A 61 3.20 -18.92 5.82
C SER A 61 3.16 -17.48 6.30
N ARG A 62 4.18 -16.70 5.94
CA ARG A 62 4.24 -15.27 6.28
C ARG A 62 3.31 -14.52 5.33
N THR A 63 2.51 -13.63 5.90
CA THR A 63 1.60 -12.80 5.13
C THR A 63 2.20 -11.40 5.03
N ALA A 64 2.43 -10.95 3.81
CA ALA A 64 2.72 -9.55 3.52
C ALA A 64 1.39 -8.79 3.57
N GLU A 65 1.26 -7.82 4.47
CA GLU A 65 0.10 -6.95 4.55
C GLU A 65 0.53 -5.54 4.21
N LEU A 66 -0.19 -4.89 3.30
CA LEU A 66 0.01 -3.50 2.89
C LEU A 66 -1.35 -2.80 2.94
N HIS A 67 -1.43 -1.76 3.77
CA HIS A 67 -2.59 -0.90 3.88
C HIS A 67 -2.22 0.49 3.39
N VAL A 68 -3.04 1.04 2.50
CA VAL A 68 -2.89 2.40 1.99
C VAL A 68 -4.11 3.22 2.38
N GLY A 69 -3.93 4.12 3.34
CA GLY A 69 -4.92 5.10 3.77
C GLY A 69 -4.78 6.42 3.01
N LEU A 70 -5.89 7.05 2.67
CA LEU A 70 -5.95 8.33 1.97
C LEU A 70 -6.85 9.29 2.76
N TRP A 71 -6.28 10.42 3.18
CA TRP A 71 -6.97 11.45 3.95
C TRP A 71 -6.85 12.81 3.28
N GLN A 72 -7.97 13.29 2.73
CA GLN A 72 -8.05 14.60 2.08
C GLN A 72 -8.52 15.66 3.09
N ARG A 73 -7.81 16.79 3.18
CA ARG A 73 -8.22 17.98 3.91
C ARG A 73 -8.03 19.21 3.02
N GLY A 74 -9.12 19.73 2.46
CA GLY A 74 -9.03 20.76 1.42
C GLY A 74 -8.26 20.22 0.22
N ASP A 75 -7.27 20.95 -0.27
CA ASP A 75 -6.43 20.54 -1.40
C ASP A 75 -5.24 19.66 -1.00
N ASP A 76 -5.03 19.45 0.30
CA ASP A 76 -3.94 18.59 0.80
C ASP A 76 -4.42 17.15 1.00
N LEU A 77 -3.71 16.22 0.37
CA LEU A 77 -3.93 14.78 0.50
C LEU A 77 -2.80 14.14 1.30
N THR A 78 -3.13 13.55 2.44
CA THR A 78 -2.21 12.68 3.19
C THR A 78 -2.40 11.23 2.80
N VAL A 79 -1.33 10.58 2.36
CA VAL A 79 -1.27 9.14 2.12
C VAL A 79 -0.54 8.46 3.27
N VAL A 80 -1.13 7.40 3.82
CA VAL A 80 -0.60 6.62 4.93
C VAL A 80 -0.36 5.19 4.46
N LEU A 81 0.86 4.70 4.59
CA LEU A 81 1.23 3.32 4.29
C LEU A 81 1.47 2.59 5.62
N ASP A 82 0.60 1.65 5.98
CA ASP A 82 0.83 0.73 7.10
C ASP A 82 1.15 -0.67 6.55
N PHE A 83 2.29 -1.26 6.90
CA PHE A 83 2.76 -2.50 6.26
C PHE A 83 3.56 -3.42 7.19
N THR A 84 3.52 -4.74 6.92
CA THR A 84 4.40 -5.71 7.60
C THR A 84 5.82 -5.65 7.05
N LYS A 85 6.80 -6.24 7.76
CA LYS A 85 8.18 -6.33 7.28
C LYS A 85 8.29 -6.99 5.91
N GLU A 86 7.46 -8.01 5.68
CA GLU A 86 7.37 -8.74 4.43
C GLU A 86 6.84 -7.90 3.27
N ALA A 87 6.13 -6.80 3.54
CA ALA A 87 5.60 -5.87 2.54
C ALA A 87 6.44 -4.59 2.38
N ALA A 88 7.62 -4.48 3.02
CA ALA A 88 8.41 -3.24 3.01
C ALA A 88 8.84 -2.79 1.61
N SER A 89 9.34 -3.71 0.77
CA SER A 89 9.72 -3.40 -0.61
C SER A 89 8.52 -2.99 -1.48
N ASP A 90 7.35 -3.58 -1.23
CA ASP A 90 6.13 -3.23 -1.95
C ASP A 90 5.61 -1.85 -1.52
N ALA A 91 5.74 -1.51 -0.22
CA ALA A 91 5.42 -0.19 0.31
C ALA A 91 6.34 0.90 -0.29
N ASP A 92 7.64 0.64 -0.38
CA ASP A 92 8.60 1.55 -1.03
C ASP A 92 8.28 1.76 -2.51
N THR A 93 7.86 0.69 -3.20
CA THR A 93 7.46 0.76 -4.60
C THR A 93 6.19 1.59 -4.78
N VAL A 94 5.18 1.37 -3.94
CA VAL A 94 3.95 2.19 -3.94
C VAL A 94 4.28 3.67 -3.70
N LYS A 95 5.13 3.96 -2.71
CA LYS A 95 5.61 5.33 -2.47
C LYS A 95 6.30 5.91 -3.69
N GLY A 96 7.19 5.16 -4.34
CA GLY A 96 7.87 5.58 -5.57
C GLY A 96 6.90 5.92 -6.71
N ILE A 97 5.89 5.08 -6.94
CA ILE A 97 4.86 5.31 -7.96
C ILE A 97 4.10 6.61 -7.68
N ILE A 98 3.65 6.79 -6.43
CA ILE A 98 2.89 7.98 -6.02
C ILE A 98 3.74 9.23 -6.22
N MET A 99 4.97 9.24 -5.72
CA MET A 99 5.86 10.39 -5.82
C MET A 99 6.23 10.71 -7.27
N HIS A 100 6.48 9.69 -8.09
CA HIS A 100 6.79 9.89 -9.50
C HIS A 100 5.61 10.52 -10.27
N ARG A 101 4.38 10.06 -9.99
CA ARG A 101 3.19 10.47 -10.76
C ARG A 101 2.52 11.74 -10.24
N PHE A 102 2.59 11.98 -8.93
CA PHE A 102 1.84 13.04 -8.25
C PHE A 102 2.72 13.99 -7.44
N GLY A 103 4.00 13.67 -7.25
CA GLY A 103 4.93 14.50 -6.48
C GLY A 103 5.52 15.69 -7.24
N GLN A 104 5.18 15.87 -8.52
CA GLN A 104 5.80 16.90 -9.37
C GLN A 104 5.07 18.26 -9.41
N GLU A 105 3.96 18.47 -8.69
CA GLU A 105 3.36 19.81 -8.56
C GLU A 105 4.01 20.63 -7.43
N SER A 106 5.33 20.71 -7.46
CA SER A 106 6.12 21.58 -6.57
C SER A 106 7.33 22.12 -7.32
N SER A 107 7.08 22.87 -8.39
CA SER A 107 8.07 23.78 -9.00
C SER A 107 7.35 24.98 -9.60
#